data_AF-A0A1D6IIA7-F1
#
_entry.id   AF-A0A1D6IIA7-F1
#
_cell.length_a   1.000
_cell.length_b   1.000
_cell.length_c   1.000
_cell.angle_alpha   90.00
_cell.angle_beta   90.00
_cell.angle_gamma   90.00
#
_symmetry.space_group_name_H-M   'P 1'
#
loop_
_entity.id
_entity.type
_entity.pdbx_description
1 polymer ?
#
loop_
_entity_poly.entity_id
_entity_poly.type
_entity_poly.pdbx_seq_one_letter_code
_entity_poly.pdbx_strand_id
1 'polypeptide(L)' 'MSFSENGYFLATAAHDGVKLWDLRKLRNFRTFSSYDLDTPTNTVEFDFSGNYLAIGLI' A
#
# COMPACT_ATOMS: atom_id res chain seq x y z
N MET A 1 -5.36 2.68 4.19
CA MET A 1 -4.04 3.33 3.95
C MET A 1 -3.19 3.12 5.19
N SER A 2 -1.87 3.04 5.07
CA SER A 2 -0.98 2.80 6.20
C SER A 2 0.39 3.45 5.96
N PHE A 3 0.96 4.06 7.00
CA PHE A 3 2.32 4.57 6.99
C PHE A 3 3.26 3.51 7.58
N SER A 4 4.48 3.44 7.06
CA SER A 4 5.55 2.74 7.77
C SER A 4 5.86 3.47 9.08
N GLU A 5 6.37 2.76 10.09
CA GLU A 5 6.61 3.33 11.43
C GLU A 5 7.52 4.59 11.38
N ASN A 6 8.55 4.57 10.53
CA ASN A 6 9.45 5.70 10.33
C ASN A 6 8.85 6.86 9.51
N GLY A 7 7.63 6.72 9.00
CA GLY A 7 6.92 7.72 8.19
C GLY A 7 7.50 7.98 6.80
N TYR A 8 8.43 7.15 6.31
CA TYR A 8 9.06 7.36 5.00
C TYR A 8 8.26 6.76 3.85
N PHE A 9 7.48 5.72 4.13
CA PHE A 9 6.67 5.04 3.14
C PHE A 9 5.19 5.15 3.50
N LEU A 10 4.37 5.25 2.46
CA LEU A 10 2.92 5.20 2.54
C LEU A 10 2.41 4.13 1.59
N ALA A 11 1.49 3.32 2.08
CA ALA A 11 0.69 2.38 1.31
C ALA A 11 -0.75 2.87 1.22
N THR A 12 -1.29 2.90 0.01
CA THR A 12 -2.69 3.24 -0.25
C THR A 12 -3.32 2.12 -1.06
N ALA A 13 -4.51 1.67 -0.66
CA ALA A 13 -5.34 0.74 -1.42
C ALA A 13 -6.53 1.50 -2.00
N ALA A 14 -6.82 1.28 -3.27
CA ALA A 14 -7.94 1.85 -4.00
C ALA A 14 -8.44 0.85 -5.06
N HIS A 15 -9.44 1.26 -5.82
CA HIS A 15 -10.04 0.43 -6.87
C HIS A 15 -9.04 0.03 -7.97
N ASP A 16 -8.02 0.85 -8.25
CA ASP A 16 -6.99 0.55 -9.24
C ASP A 16 -5.82 -0.28 -8.67
N GLY A 17 -5.93 -0.71 -7.42
CA GLY A 17 -4.97 -1.56 -6.73
C GLY A 17 -4.26 -0.87 -5.57
N VAL A 18 -3.09 -1.41 -5.20
CA VAL A 18 -2.27 -0.92 -4.09
C VAL A 18 -1.08 -0.13 -4.63
N LYS A 19 -0.86 1.06 -4.09
CA LYS A 19 0.26 1.94 -4.43
C LYS A 19 1.17 2.14 -3.22
N LEU A 20 2.47 2.07 -3.47
CA LEU A 20 3.52 2.39 -2.51
C LEU A 20 4.25 3.67 -2.91
N TRP A 21 4.37 4.56 -1.93
CA TRP A 21 4.91 5.90 -2.08
C TRP A 21 6.16 6.06 -1.23
N ASP A 22 7.23 6.60 -1.82
CA ASP A 22 8.38 7.12 -1.11
C ASP A 22 8.14 8.61 -0.88
N LEU A 23 7.87 8.98 0.38
CA LEU A 23 7.51 10.35 0.75
C LEU A 23 8.72 11.28 0.78
N ARG A 24 9.94 10.75 0.84
CA ARG A 24 11.17 11.55 0.77
C ARG A 24 11.51 11.93 -0.66
N LYS A 25 11.17 11.05 -1.61
CA LYS A 25 11.38 11.25 -3.06
C LYS A 25 10.12 11.71 -3.78
N LEU A 26 9.00 11.81 -3.07
CA LEU A 26 7.68 12.23 -3.57
C LEU A 26 7.26 11.46 -4.83
N ARG A 27 7.46 10.14 -4.83
CA ARG A 27 7.13 9.30 -5.99
C ARG A 27 6.46 8.00 -5.59
N ASN A 28 5.55 7.53 -6.46
CA ASN A 28 5.17 6.13 -6.48
C ASN A 28 6.36 5.32 -6.98
N PHE A 29 6.81 4.34 -6.21
CA PHE A 29 7.90 3.45 -6.63
C PHE A 29 7.44 2.02 -6.90
N ARG A 30 6.19 1.70 -6.55
CA ARG A 30 5.58 0.40 -6.83
C ARG A 30 4.06 0.52 -6.85
N THR A 31 3.46 -0.19 -7.80
CA THR A 31 2.02 -0.40 -7.90
C THR A 31 1.78 -1.90 -8.02
N PHE A 32 0.86 -2.42 -7.21
CA PHE A 32 0.29 -3.76 -7.33
C PHE A 32 -1.10 -3.59 -7.93
N SER A 33 -1.28 -4.07 -9.16
CA SER A 33 -2.58 -4.02 -9.83
C SER A 33 -3.59 -4.87 -9.07
N SER A 34 -4.87 -4.45 -9.08
CA SER A 34 -5.93 -5.30 -8.56
C SER A 34 -5.97 -6.62 -9.34
N TYR A 35 -6.10 -7.74 -8.63
CA TYR A 35 -6.20 -9.06 -9.23
C TYR A 35 -7.56 -9.28 -9.90
N ASP A 36 -8.60 -8.60 -9.41
CA ASP A 36 -9.95 -8.62 -9.93
C ASP A 36 -10.54 -7.21 -9.84
N LEU A 37 -11.33 -6.82 -10.85
CA LEU A 37 -12.05 -5.54 -10.85
C LEU A 37 -13.24 -5.56 -9.91
N ASP A 38 -13.81 -6.73 -9.63
CA ASP A 38 -15.01 -6.89 -8.80
C ASP A 38 -14.70 -7.10 -7.31
N THR A 39 -13.46 -7.47 -6.96
CA THR A 39 -12.99 -7.54 -5.57
C THR A 39 -11.84 -6.57 -5.33
N PRO A 40 -12.12 -5.27 -5.09
CA PRO A 40 -11.09 -4.30 -4.82
C PRO A 40 -10.34 -4.65 -3.54
N THR A 41 -9.04 -4.37 -3.53
CA THR A 41 -8.25 -4.43 -2.31
C THR A 41 -8.71 -3.32 -1.36
N ASN A 42 -9.22 -3.70 -0.19
CA ASN A 42 -9.89 -2.77 0.72
C ASN A 42 -8.97 -2.30 1.86
N THR A 43 -7.95 -3.09 2.22
CA THR A 43 -7.08 -2.75 3.35
C THR A 43 -5.61 -3.05 3.10
N VAL A 44 -4.75 -2.21 3.70
CA VAL A 44 -3.30 -2.33 3.69
C VAL A 44 -2.74 -1.89 5.05
N GLU A 45 -1.77 -2.64 5.57
CA GLU A 45 -1.15 -2.37 6.87
C GLU A 45 0.33 -2.73 6.85
N PHE A 46 1.20 -1.78 7.23
CA PHE A 46 2.61 -2.07 7.48
C PHE A 46 2.78 -2.77 8.82
N ASP A 47 3.68 -3.74 8.88
CA ASP A 47 4.14 -4.26 10.15
C ASP A 47 4.98 -3.22 10.91
N PHE A 48 5.20 -3.44 12.20
CA PHE A 48 5.98 -2.53 13.03
C PHE A 48 7.39 -2.29 12.47
N SER A 49 8.05 -3.32 11.93
CA SER A 49 9.39 -3.14 11.36
C SER A 49 9.42 -2.31 10.06
N GLY A 50 8.26 -2.12 9.41
CA GLY A 50 8.12 -1.43 8.14
C GLY A 50 8.69 -2.19 6.94
N ASN A 51 9.06 -3.47 7.11
CA ASN A 51 9.63 -4.31 6.05
C ASN A 51 8.57 -5.12 5.31
N TYR A 52 7.42 -5.34 5.95
CA TYR A 52 6.33 -6.13 5.40
C TYR A 52 5.06 -5.29 5.33
N LEU A 53 4.27 -5.55 4.29
CA LEU A 53 2.96 -4.95 4.07
C LEU A 53 1.93 -6.07 3.91
N ALA A 54 0.96 -6.11 4.81
CA ALA A 54 -0.23 -6.94 4.64
C ALA A 54 -1.19 -6.26 3.66
N ILE A 55 -1.77 -7.06 2.76
CA ILE A 55 -2.76 -6.62 1.79
C ILE A 55 -3.99 -7.52 1.96
N GLY A 56 -5.14 -6.93 2.27
CA GLY A 56 -6.37 -7.66 2.57
C GLY A 56 -7.48 -7.36 1.56
N LEU A 57 -8.15 -8.43 1.13
CA LEU A 57 -9.43 -8.42 0.42
C LEU A 57 -10.52 -8.62 1.48
N ILE A 58 -11.54 -7.77 1.48
CA ILE A 58 -12.75 -7.95 2.31
C ILE A 58 -13.89 -8.21 1.34
#